data_AF-A0A2H3D067-F1
#
_entry.id   AF-A0A2H3D067-F1
#
_cell.length_a   1.000
_cell.length_b   1.000
_cell.length_c   1.000
_cell.angle_alpha   90.00
_cell.angle_beta   90.00
_cell.angle_gamma   90.00
#
_symmetry.space_group_name_H-M   'P 1'
#
loop_
_entity.id
_entity.type
_entity.pdbx_description
1 polymer ?
#
loop_
_entity_poly.entity_id
_entity_poly.type
_entity_poly.pdbx_seq_one_letter_code
_entity_poly.pdbx_strand_id
1 'polypeptide(L)'
;MTPLQQFHEYWWGNRDVLGANTVIHLPAFSDLHIFAFTRSRLFVPGEYIYLFERIQRSQTESDYTRGIILDGHSGIGKSMFLFYALIRCLQESQEAILYFFCRTIMFSKDGVEEIDLNNFPYHSIHSPIWCLIDSYCGERPPPQFISHQYILPILASSRSDESYSSWAKRRSASRLVMNPWSDEEISIGVELFSCDQAMLVLYQSLLPKALNFCGPIILDIHSCLLSQGLTTITDHIYGPHPRVSSPASLV
;
A
#
# COMPACT_ATOMS: atom_id res chain seq x y z
N MET A 1 23.88 12.84 4.87
CA MET A 1 22.68 12.23 5.48
C MET A 1 21.86 11.62 4.36
N THR A 2 21.41 10.37 4.50
CA THR A 2 20.64 9.70 3.44
C THR A 2 19.20 10.23 3.40
N PRO A 3 18.47 10.12 2.26
CA PRO A 3 17.06 10.53 2.18
C PRO A 3 16.17 9.83 3.21
N LEU A 4 16.40 8.54 3.49
CA LEU A 4 15.67 7.79 4.51
C LEU A 4 15.93 8.32 5.92
N GLN A 5 17.16 8.70 6.23
CA GLN A 5 17.49 9.32 7.53
C GLN A 5 16.79 10.67 7.71
N GLN A 6 16.73 11.50 6.65
CA GLN A 6 15.96 12.75 6.67
C GLN A 6 14.46 12.51 6.88
N PHE A 7 13.90 11.50 6.21
CA PHE A 7 12.50 11.10 6.40
C PHE A 7 12.24 10.68 7.85
N HIS A 8 13.12 9.87 8.43
CA HIS A 8 13.00 9.46 9.83
C HIS A 8 13.03 10.67 10.78
N GLU A 9 14.05 11.53 10.68
CA GLU A 9 14.19 12.70 11.55
C GLU A 9 13.02 13.67 11.44
N TYR A 10 12.42 13.79 10.26
CA TYR A 10 11.26 14.65 10.06
C TYR A 10 10.00 14.08 10.74
N TRP A 11 9.76 12.77 10.65
CA TRP A 11 8.52 12.16 11.13
C TRP A 11 8.60 11.62 12.56
N TRP A 12 9.80 11.33 13.09
CA TRP A 12 9.97 10.78 14.43
C TRP A 12 9.50 11.76 15.52
N GLY A 13 8.42 11.41 16.22
CA GLY A 13 7.80 12.27 17.24
C GLY A 13 7.11 13.52 16.68
N ASN A 14 6.96 13.61 15.36
CA ASN A 14 6.30 14.72 14.69
C ASN A 14 4.80 14.75 15.02
N ARG A 15 4.24 15.95 15.24
CA ARG A 15 2.85 16.16 15.67
C ARG A 15 1.93 16.74 14.60
N ASP A 16 2.38 16.79 13.36
CA ASP A 16 1.60 17.26 12.22
C ASP A 16 0.36 16.37 12.06
N VAL A 17 -0.81 16.99 11.97
CA VAL A 17 -2.06 16.25 11.84
C VAL A 17 -2.20 15.75 10.40
N LEU A 18 -2.20 14.42 10.22
CA LEU A 18 -2.46 13.79 8.93
C LEU A 18 -3.97 13.56 8.77
N GLY A 19 -4.63 14.56 8.19
CA GLY A 19 -6.07 14.51 7.89
C GLY A 19 -6.41 13.71 6.63
N ALA A 20 -7.68 13.34 6.49
CA ALA A 20 -8.18 12.75 5.26
C ALA A 20 -8.04 13.75 4.11
N ASN A 21 -7.92 13.24 2.89
CA ASN A 21 -7.78 14.01 1.66
C ASN A 21 -6.51 14.88 1.60
N THR A 22 -5.50 14.56 2.43
CA THR A 22 -4.20 15.24 2.39
C THR A 22 -3.23 14.52 1.46
N VAL A 23 -2.24 15.27 0.98
CA VAL A 23 -1.18 14.77 0.11
C VAL A 23 0.17 15.00 0.79
N ILE A 24 0.92 13.93 1.00
CA ILE A 24 2.23 13.94 1.64
C ILE A 24 3.30 13.73 0.59
N HIS A 25 4.33 14.57 0.57
CA HIS A 25 5.48 14.39 -0.30
C HIS A 25 6.54 13.51 0.37
N LEU A 26 6.95 12.43 -0.30
CA LEU A 26 7.79 11.35 0.19
C LEU A 26 9.04 11.15 -0.70
N PRO A 27 9.96 12.13 -0.77
CA PRO A 27 11.13 12.05 -1.64
C PRO A 27 12.11 10.95 -1.23
N ALA A 28 12.06 10.47 0.01
CA ALA A 28 12.90 9.37 0.49
C ALA A 28 12.60 8.01 -0.17
N PHE A 29 11.47 7.90 -0.88
CA PHE A 29 11.01 6.70 -1.57
C PHE A 29 10.84 6.93 -3.08
N SER A 30 11.51 7.95 -3.64
CA SER A 30 11.40 8.31 -5.06
C SER A 30 11.95 7.25 -6.01
N ASP A 31 12.80 6.36 -5.51
CA ASP A 31 13.36 5.21 -6.23
C ASP A 31 12.33 4.07 -6.40
N LEU A 32 11.25 4.07 -5.62
CA LEU A 32 10.24 3.03 -5.67
C LEU A 32 9.24 3.29 -6.81
N HIS A 33 9.08 2.31 -7.70
CA HIS A 33 8.18 2.40 -8.85
C HIS A 33 6.72 2.72 -8.49
N ILE A 34 6.26 2.33 -7.30
CA ILE A 34 4.90 2.63 -6.81
C ILE A 34 4.64 4.14 -6.66
N PHE A 35 5.69 4.94 -6.46
CA PHE A 35 5.60 6.40 -6.35
C PHE A 35 5.90 7.14 -7.66
N ALA A 36 6.31 6.43 -8.71
CA ALA A 36 6.70 7.06 -9.98
C ALA A 36 5.54 7.85 -10.60
N PHE A 37 4.32 7.28 -10.58
CA PHE A 37 3.15 7.90 -11.19
C PHE A 37 2.48 8.96 -10.32
N THR A 38 2.73 8.97 -9.00
CA THR A 38 2.28 10.06 -8.11
C THR A 38 3.35 11.12 -7.88
N ARG A 39 4.55 10.96 -8.47
CA ARG A 39 5.70 11.86 -8.29
C ARG A 39 6.12 11.98 -6.83
N SER A 40 6.33 10.84 -6.18
CA SER A 40 6.70 10.79 -4.75
C SER A 40 5.64 11.41 -3.85
N ARG A 41 4.35 11.31 -4.21
CA ARG A 41 3.24 11.80 -3.37
C ARG A 41 2.37 10.64 -2.88
N LEU A 42 2.01 10.69 -1.61
CA LEU A 42 1.08 9.79 -0.96
C LEU A 42 -0.21 10.56 -0.69
N PHE A 43 -1.32 10.12 -1.29
CA PHE A 43 -2.64 10.56 -0.88
C PHE A 43 -3.10 9.81 0.38
N VAL A 44 -3.82 10.48 1.27
CA VAL A 44 -4.37 9.90 2.49
C VAL A 44 -5.90 9.86 2.41
N PRO A 45 -6.50 8.76 1.88
CA PRO A 45 -7.93 8.51 2.00
C PRO A 45 -8.38 8.40 3.46
N GLY A 46 -9.66 8.66 3.71
CA GLY A 46 -10.27 8.46 5.04
C GLY A 46 -10.14 7.02 5.53
N GLU A 47 -10.19 6.06 4.61
CA GLU A 47 -10.01 4.62 4.89
C GLU A 47 -8.65 4.32 5.54
N TYR A 48 -7.58 5.06 5.21
CA TYR A 48 -6.26 4.84 5.81
C TYR A 48 -6.25 5.23 7.29
N ILE A 49 -6.89 6.35 7.62
CA ILE A 49 -7.04 6.80 9.00
C ILE A 49 -7.85 5.77 9.79
N TYR A 50 -8.99 5.36 9.24
CA TYR A 50 -9.85 4.35 9.86
C TYR A 50 -9.10 3.03 10.12
N LEU A 51 -8.40 2.49 9.13
CA LEU A 51 -7.67 1.22 9.25
C LEU A 51 -6.53 1.31 10.26
N PHE A 52 -5.74 2.39 10.23
CA PHE A 52 -4.66 2.57 11.19
C PHE A 52 -5.18 2.62 12.62
N GLU A 53 -6.19 3.46 12.89
CA GLU A 53 -6.76 3.56 14.22
C GLU A 53 -7.42 2.26 14.67
N ARG A 54 -8.06 1.53 13.76
CA ARG A 54 -8.66 0.22 14.06
C ARG A 54 -7.58 -0.79 14.45
N ILE A 55 -6.47 -0.85 13.72
CA ILE A 55 -5.34 -1.73 14.03
C ILE A 55 -4.74 -1.35 15.38
N GLN A 56 -4.47 -0.06 15.61
CA GLN A 56 -3.89 0.44 16.84
C GLN A 56 -4.78 0.17 18.06
N ARG A 57 -6.09 0.44 17.98
CA ARG A 57 -7.06 0.16 19.08
C ARG A 57 -7.21 -1.32 19.37
N SER A 58 -6.95 -2.19 18.40
CA SER A 58 -7.02 -3.63 18.57
C SER A 58 -5.78 -4.24 19.23
N GLN A 59 -4.76 -3.43 19.55
CA GLN A 59 -3.53 -3.91 20.17
C GLN A 59 -3.63 -3.92 21.69
N THR A 60 -3.69 -5.12 22.25
CA THR A 60 -3.24 -5.42 23.61
C THR A 60 -1.87 -6.09 23.57
N GLU A 61 -1.14 -6.15 24.69
CA GLU A 61 0.16 -6.85 24.75
C GLU A 61 0.07 -8.32 24.28
N SER A 62 -1.10 -8.95 24.36
CA SER A 62 -1.35 -10.32 23.90
C SER A 62 -1.53 -10.45 22.37
N ASP A 63 -1.79 -9.34 21.66
CA ASP A 63 -2.17 -9.34 20.24
C ASP A 63 -0.98 -9.35 19.28
N TYR A 64 0.25 -9.19 19.76
CA TYR A 64 1.47 -9.34 18.93
C TYR A 64 1.77 -10.78 18.57
N THR A 65 1.09 -11.73 19.22
CA THR A 65 1.02 -13.12 18.75
C THR A 65 0.16 -13.27 17.50
N ARG A 66 -0.64 -12.26 17.14
CA ARG A 66 -1.49 -12.26 15.96
C ARG A 66 -0.80 -11.69 14.73
N GLY A 67 -1.49 -11.75 13.58
CA GLY A 67 -1.12 -11.03 12.37
C GLY A 67 -2.29 -10.28 11.77
N ILE A 68 -2.02 -9.42 10.79
CA ILE A 68 -3.03 -8.71 10.02
C ILE A 68 -2.78 -8.95 8.54
N ILE A 69 -3.86 -9.27 7.82
CA ILE A 69 -3.87 -9.31 6.35
C ILE A 69 -4.79 -8.19 5.88
N LEU A 70 -4.21 -7.22 5.19
CA LEU A 70 -4.94 -6.22 4.43
C LEU A 70 -5.31 -6.83 3.08
N ASP A 71 -6.61 -7.02 2.89
CA ASP A 71 -7.23 -7.60 1.70
C ASP A 71 -8.06 -6.53 0.97
N GLY A 72 -8.49 -6.85 -0.25
CA GLY A 72 -9.24 -5.95 -1.12
C GLY A 72 -8.72 -6.00 -2.55
N HIS A 73 -9.43 -5.37 -3.47
CA HIS A 73 -9.09 -5.38 -4.89
C HIS A 73 -7.65 -4.91 -5.15
N SER A 74 -7.00 -5.48 -6.17
CA SER A 74 -5.69 -5.02 -6.61
C SER A 74 -5.78 -3.53 -6.99
N GLY A 75 -4.72 -2.75 -6.72
CA GLY A 75 -4.71 -1.33 -7.10
C GLY A 75 -5.53 -0.38 -6.22
N ILE A 76 -6.23 -0.85 -5.18
CA ILE A 76 -7.04 -0.03 -4.26
C ILE A 76 -6.22 0.82 -3.28
N GLY A 77 -4.91 0.57 -3.16
CA GLY A 77 -3.99 1.34 -2.32
C GLY A 77 -3.45 0.65 -1.05
N LYS A 78 -3.49 -0.69 -0.96
CA LYS A 78 -3.00 -1.43 0.22
C LYS A 78 -1.51 -1.20 0.52
N SER A 79 -0.68 -1.20 -0.51
CA SER A 79 0.74 -0.86 -0.41
C SER A 79 0.96 0.58 0.06
N MET A 80 0.18 1.52 -0.45
CA MET A 80 0.24 2.94 -0.06
C MET A 80 -0.17 3.15 1.40
N PHE A 81 -1.14 2.37 1.90
CA PHE A 81 -1.48 2.34 3.32
C PHE A 81 -0.29 1.96 4.21
N LEU A 82 0.60 1.05 3.78
CA LEU A 82 1.78 0.70 4.57
C LEU A 82 2.70 1.91 4.78
N PHE A 83 2.89 2.77 3.76
CA PHE A 83 3.66 4.00 3.92
C PHE A 83 2.97 5.00 4.85
N TYR A 84 1.65 5.12 4.77
CA TYR A 84 0.88 5.91 5.73
C TYR A 84 1.06 5.38 7.17
N ALA A 85 0.92 4.06 7.36
CA ALA A 85 1.11 3.42 8.66
C ALA A 85 2.53 3.60 9.20
N LEU A 86 3.55 3.55 8.33
CA LEU A 86 4.93 3.84 8.69
C LEU A 86 5.06 5.25 9.26
N ILE A 87 4.57 6.26 8.53
CA ILE A 87 4.62 7.66 8.99
C ILE A 87 3.96 7.79 10.36
N ARG A 88 2.78 7.19 10.54
CA ARG A 88 2.05 7.22 11.81
C ARG A 88 2.80 6.53 12.96
N CYS A 89 3.48 5.40 12.70
CA CYS A 89 4.36 4.79 13.71
C CYS A 89 5.47 5.74 14.13
N LEU A 90 6.13 6.41 13.18
CA LEU A 90 7.19 7.37 13.48
C LEU A 90 6.68 8.58 14.26
N GLN A 91 5.51 9.13 13.92
CA GLN A 91 4.88 10.21 14.68
C GLN A 91 4.64 9.84 16.15
N GLU A 92 4.34 8.57 16.41
CA GLU A 92 4.19 8.01 17.77
C GLU A 92 5.51 7.62 18.44
N SER A 93 6.66 7.91 17.79
CA SER A 93 8.00 7.47 18.22
C SER A 93 8.07 5.96 18.44
N GLN A 94 7.29 5.21 17.65
CA GLN A 94 7.25 3.77 17.67
C GLN A 94 8.18 3.22 16.59
N GLU A 95 8.97 2.21 16.96
CA GLU A 95 9.78 1.48 16.00
C GLU A 95 8.90 0.77 14.97
N ALA A 96 9.39 0.62 13.75
CA ALA A 96 8.69 -0.07 12.68
C ALA A 96 9.68 -0.72 11.71
N ILE A 97 9.29 -1.86 11.15
CA ILE A 97 9.99 -2.52 10.04
C ILE A 97 9.15 -2.34 8.79
N LEU A 98 9.75 -1.86 7.71
CA LEU A 98 9.17 -1.89 6.37
C LEU A 98 9.87 -2.98 5.56
N TYR A 99 9.10 -3.96 5.08
CA TYR A 99 9.54 -4.95 4.10
C TYR A 99 8.87 -4.67 2.76
N PHE A 100 9.67 -4.31 1.76
CA PHE A 100 9.17 -3.89 0.45
C PHE A 100 10.21 -4.19 -0.64
N PHE A 101 9.82 -4.86 -1.73
CA PHE A 101 10.72 -5.31 -2.82
C PHE A 101 11.99 -6.01 -2.31
N CYS A 102 11.83 -7.06 -1.50
CA CYS A 102 12.96 -7.78 -0.89
C CYS A 102 13.91 -6.94 -0.01
N ARG A 103 13.61 -5.67 0.26
CA ARG A 103 14.39 -4.82 1.18
C ARG A 103 13.72 -4.78 2.53
N THR A 104 14.52 -4.86 3.59
CA THR A 104 14.06 -4.75 4.97
C THR A 104 14.69 -3.52 5.60
N ILE A 105 13.86 -2.55 5.98
CA ILE A 105 14.32 -1.31 6.59
C ILE A 105 13.70 -1.21 7.97
N MET A 106 14.53 -1.05 9.00
CA MET A 106 14.09 -0.78 10.36
C MET A 106 14.24 0.72 10.66
N PHE A 107 13.19 1.27 11.25
CA PHE A 107 13.14 2.61 11.78
C PHE A 107 13.06 2.49 13.30
N SER A 108 14.04 3.04 14.00
CA SER A 108 14.14 3.02 15.46
C SER A 108 14.51 4.39 15.99
N LYS A 109 14.50 4.56 17.31
CA LYS A 109 14.97 5.80 17.96
C LYS A 109 16.40 6.22 17.54
N ASP A 110 17.21 5.25 17.10
CA ASP A 110 18.61 5.45 16.73
C ASP A 110 18.77 5.82 15.24
N GLY A 111 17.69 5.80 14.46
CA GLY A 111 17.65 6.19 13.05
C GLY A 111 17.12 5.08 12.13
N VAL A 112 17.69 5.01 10.93
CA VAL A 112 17.28 4.05 9.90
C VAL A 112 18.41 3.07 9.59
N GLU A 113 18.07 1.78 9.58
CA GLU A 113 19.00 0.70 9.23
C GLU A 113 18.38 -0.26 8.22
N GLU A 114 19.16 -0.67 7.21
CA GLU A 114 18.77 -1.77 6.32
C GLU A 114 19.24 -3.09 6.93
N ILE A 115 18.29 -4.01 7.18
CA ILE A 115 18.54 -5.28 7.85
C ILE A 115 18.79 -6.38 6.82
N ASP A 116 19.91 -7.09 6.98
CA ASP A 116 20.14 -8.37 6.32
C ASP A 116 19.35 -9.48 7.05
N LEU A 117 18.40 -10.10 6.36
CA LEU A 117 17.57 -11.17 6.90
C LEU A 117 18.36 -12.42 7.29
N ASN A 118 19.56 -12.64 6.74
CA ASN A 118 20.45 -13.71 7.16
C ASN A 118 21.04 -13.45 8.55
N ASN A 119 21.14 -12.19 8.95
CA ASN A 119 21.66 -11.72 10.23
C ASN A 119 20.58 -10.97 11.01
N PHE A 120 19.35 -11.46 10.97
CA PHE A 120 18.20 -10.80 11.58
C PHE A 120 18.40 -10.64 13.11
N PRO A 121 18.18 -9.45 13.69
CA PRO A 121 18.51 -9.15 15.09
C PRO A 121 17.43 -9.67 16.06
N TYR A 122 17.20 -10.98 16.08
CA TYR A 122 16.21 -11.65 16.95
C TYR A 122 16.32 -11.23 18.41
N HIS A 123 17.55 -11.09 18.91
CA HIS A 123 17.82 -10.77 20.30
C HIS A 123 17.78 -9.29 20.62
N SER A 124 17.56 -8.39 19.65
CA SER A 124 17.47 -6.95 19.91
C SER A 124 16.01 -6.48 20.00
N ILE A 125 15.06 -7.27 19.50
CA ILE A 125 13.64 -6.93 19.48
C ILE A 125 12.98 -7.47 20.76
N HIS A 126 12.82 -6.59 21.74
CA HIS A 126 12.23 -6.91 23.05
C HIS A 126 10.91 -6.22 23.33
N SER A 127 10.52 -5.28 22.47
CA SER A 127 9.27 -4.56 22.54
C SER A 127 8.44 -4.83 21.30
N PRO A 128 7.11 -4.72 21.41
CA PRO A 128 6.25 -4.89 20.27
C PRO A 128 6.56 -3.89 19.14
N ILE A 129 6.64 -4.40 17.91
CA ILE A 129 6.99 -3.63 16.71
C ILE A 129 6.05 -3.99 15.55
N TRP A 130 5.65 -2.98 14.78
CA TRP A 130 4.89 -3.20 13.55
C TRP A 130 5.84 -3.59 12.43
N CYS A 131 5.55 -4.69 11.75
CA CYS A 131 6.22 -5.05 10.51
C CYS A 131 5.25 -4.91 9.34
N LEU A 132 5.48 -3.88 8.55
CA LEU A 132 4.70 -3.47 7.39
C LEU A 132 5.25 -4.21 6.17
N ILE A 133 4.50 -5.20 5.68
CA ILE A 133 4.98 -6.16 4.69
C ILE A 133 4.18 -5.97 3.42
N ASP A 134 4.86 -5.60 2.34
CA ASP A 134 4.29 -5.67 1.01
C ASP A 134 4.77 -6.94 0.30
N SER A 135 3.82 -7.82 -0.02
CA SER A 135 4.07 -9.04 -0.80
C SER A 135 3.84 -8.80 -2.29
N TYR A 136 4.32 -7.66 -2.81
CA TYR A 136 4.27 -7.34 -4.22
C TYR A 136 4.80 -8.50 -5.08
N CYS A 137 4.13 -8.81 -6.19
CA CYS A 137 4.45 -9.95 -7.07
C CYS A 137 4.39 -11.36 -6.43
N GLY A 138 3.70 -11.54 -5.30
CA GLY A 138 3.56 -12.86 -4.67
C GLY A 138 4.76 -13.28 -3.83
N GLU A 139 5.62 -12.32 -3.46
CA GLU A 139 6.70 -12.53 -2.52
C GLU A 139 6.16 -13.03 -1.17
N ARG A 140 6.74 -14.10 -0.63
CA ARG A 140 6.34 -14.59 0.69
C ARG A 140 6.96 -13.73 1.78
N PRO A 141 6.21 -13.41 2.86
CA PRO A 141 6.78 -12.75 4.03
C PRO A 141 7.96 -13.56 4.57
N PRO A 142 9.09 -12.91 4.89
CA PRO A 142 10.20 -13.58 5.55
C PRO A 142 9.78 -14.30 6.84
N PRO A 143 10.24 -15.55 7.10
CA PRO A 143 9.94 -16.30 8.31
C PRO A 143 10.21 -15.53 9.60
N GLN A 144 11.25 -14.69 9.60
CA GLN A 144 11.66 -13.78 10.66
C GLN A 144 10.45 -12.99 11.20
N PHE A 145 9.68 -12.37 10.31
CA PHE A 145 8.59 -11.47 10.69
C PHE A 145 7.33 -12.22 11.15
N ILE A 146 7.06 -13.35 10.53
CA ILE A 146 5.84 -14.14 10.80
C ILE A 146 6.00 -15.14 11.94
N SER A 147 7.19 -15.33 12.49
CA SER A 147 7.45 -16.24 13.63
C SER A 147 7.82 -15.54 14.94
N HIS A 148 8.28 -14.28 14.89
CA HIS A 148 8.72 -13.57 16.07
C HIS A 148 7.56 -13.08 16.95
N GLN A 149 7.64 -13.30 18.27
CA GLN A 149 6.55 -13.01 19.20
C GLN A 149 6.26 -11.51 19.43
N TYR A 150 7.26 -10.66 19.24
CA TYR A 150 7.14 -9.20 19.38
C TYR A 150 6.86 -8.48 18.06
N ILE A 151 6.86 -9.20 16.93
CA ILE A 151 6.57 -8.58 15.64
C ILE A 151 5.09 -8.78 15.33
N LEU A 152 4.36 -7.69 15.08
CA LEU A 152 3.03 -7.73 14.49
C LEU A 152 3.16 -7.62 12.95
N PRO A 153 3.02 -8.73 12.20
CA PRO A 153 3.03 -8.67 10.75
C PRO A 153 1.73 -8.05 10.23
N ILE A 154 1.84 -6.99 9.44
CA ILE A 154 0.76 -6.34 8.72
C ILE A 154 1.06 -6.50 7.23
N LEU A 155 0.36 -7.44 6.60
CA LEU A 155 0.60 -7.83 5.22
C LEU A 155 -0.38 -7.13 4.27
N ALA A 156 0.12 -6.37 3.29
CA ALA A 156 -0.65 -5.98 2.11
C ALA A 156 -0.68 -7.15 1.11
N SER A 157 -1.84 -7.80 0.96
CA SER A 157 -1.98 -8.93 0.05
C SER A 157 -2.28 -8.47 -1.39
N SER A 158 -1.53 -8.91 -2.39
CA SER A 158 -1.88 -8.65 -3.80
C SER A 158 -2.89 -9.65 -4.36
N ARG A 159 -3.14 -10.77 -3.67
CA ARG A 159 -3.90 -11.92 -4.19
C ARG A 159 -4.82 -12.52 -3.13
N SER A 160 -6.10 -12.68 -3.47
CA SER A 160 -7.11 -13.26 -2.57
C SER A 160 -6.90 -14.76 -2.31
N ASP A 161 -6.15 -15.45 -3.18
CA ASP A 161 -5.99 -16.91 -3.25
C ASP A 161 -4.62 -17.42 -2.76
N GLU A 162 -3.69 -16.55 -2.38
CA GLU A 162 -2.32 -16.97 -2.08
C GLU A 162 -2.15 -17.70 -0.73
N SER A 163 -1.12 -18.54 -0.69
CA SER A 163 -0.74 -19.47 0.38
C SER A 163 -0.33 -18.83 1.73
N TYR A 164 -0.72 -17.58 2.01
CA TYR A 164 -0.57 -16.97 3.33
C TYR A 164 -1.31 -17.75 4.42
N SER A 165 -2.23 -18.65 4.01
CA SER A 165 -3.09 -19.43 4.89
C SER A 165 -2.35 -20.17 6.01
N SER A 166 -1.10 -20.64 5.82
CA SER A 166 -0.44 -21.43 6.87
C SER A 166 0.06 -20.59 8.04
N TRP A 167 0.77 -19.49 7.78
CA TRP A 167 1.25 -18.58 8.82
C TRP A 167 0.09 -17.77 9.39
N ALA A 168 -0.84 -17.34 8.54
CA ALA A 168 -2.02 -16.58 8.96
C ALA A 168 -2.88 -17.41 9.91
N LYS A 169 -3.09 -18.71 9.63
CA LYS A 169 -3.76 -19.62 10.57
C LYS A 169 -2.99 -19.77 11.87
N ARG A 170 -1.66 -19.97 11.79
CA ARG A 170 -0.78 -20.14 12.97
C ARG A 170 -0.80 -18.93 13.89
N ARG A 171 -0.84 -17.73 13.30
CA ARG A 171 -0.88 -16.43 13.99
C ARG A 171 -2.31 -15.92 14.14
N SER A 172 -3.35 -16.74 13.92
CA SER A 172 -4.76 -16.31 14.00
C SER A 172 -5.02 -14.94 13.37
N ALA A 173 -4.46 -14.72 12.17
CA ALA A 173 -4.37 -13.40 11.58
C ALA A 173 -5.75 -12.85 11.23
N SER A 174 -5.99 -11.59 11.60
CA SER A 174 -7.23 -10.89 11.28
C SER A 174 -7.16 -10.39 9.84
N ARG A 175 -8.22 -10.66 9.07
CA ARG A 175 -8.36 -10.12 7.72
C ARG A 175 -9.15 -8.82 7.77
N LEU A 176 -8.56 -7.75 7.28
CA LEU A 176 -9.19 -6.44 7.13
C LEU A 176 -9.32 -6.17 5.63
N VAL A 177 -10.56 -6.00 5.15
CA VAL A 177 -10.82 -5.67 3.75
C VAL A 177 -10.90 -4.15 3.63
N MET A 178 -10.04 -3.57 2.79
CA MET A 178 -10.00 -2.14 2.52
C MET A 178 -11.19 -1.73 1.65
N ASN A 179 -11.90 -0.68 2.06
CA ASN A 179 -12.96 -0.10 1.24
C ASN A 179 -12.40 0.64 0.01
N PRO A 180 -13.13 0.67 -1.11
CA PRO A 180 -12.77 1.51 -2.25
C PRO A 180 -12.81 2.99 -1.91
N TRP A 181 -12.11 3.79 -2.72
CA TRP A 181 -12.13 5.25 -2.58
C TRP A 181 -13.49 5.79 -3.00
N SER A 182 -13.92 6.86 -2.34
CA SER A 182 -15.08 7.65 -2.75
C SER A 182 -14.80 8.42 -4.04
N ASP A 183 -15.85 8.87 -4.73
CA ASP A 183 -15.72 9.67 -5.95
C ASP A 183 -14.93 10.97 -5.73
N GLU A 184 -15.04 11.57 -4.53
CA GLU A 184 -14.27 12.74 -4.12
C GLU A 184 -12.78 12.41 -3.99
N GLU A 185 -12.44 11.35 -3.27
CA GLU A 185 -11.07 10.86 -3.11
C GLU A 185 -10.45 10.48 -4.47
N ILE A 186 -11.22 9.86 -5.36
CA ILE A 186 -10.76 9.52 -6.71
C ILE A 186 -10.47 10.79 -7.51
N SER A 187 -11.32 11.81 -7.40
CA SER A 187 -11.10 13.10 -8.08
C SER A 187 -9.78 13.74 -7.67
N ILE A 188 -9.45 13.72 -6.37
CA ILE A 188 -8.16 14.20 -5.86
C ILE A 188 -7.02 13.29 -6.32
N GLY A 189 -7.21 11.97 -6.30
CA GLY A 189 -6.22 11.01 -6.79
C GLY A 189 -5.81 11.25 -8.24
N VAL A 190 -6.77 11.61 -9.10
CA VAL A 190 -6.53 11.94 -10.50
C VAL A 190 -5.61 13.15 -10.66
N GLU A 191 -5.74 14.16 -9.80
CA GLU A 191 -4.84 15.33 -9.80
C GLU A 191 -3.39 14.95 -9.53
N LEU A 192 -3.15 13.84 -8.82
CA LEU A 192 -1.80 13.36 -8.54
C LEU A 192 -1.14 12.68 -9.75
N PHE A 193 -1.93 12.18 -10.69
CA PHE A 193 -1.42 11.55 -11.91
C PHE A 193 -1.08 12.58 -12.99
N SER A 194 -1.74 13.74 -12.98
CA SER A 194 -1.58 14.75 -14.02
C SER A 194 -0.19 15.39 -13.99
N CYS A 195 0.42 15.51 -15.17
CA CYS A 195 1.73 16.12 -15.28
C CYS A 195 1.71 17.64 -15.39
N ASP A 196 0.64 18.15 -15.98
CA ASP A 196 0.36 19.55 -16.29
C ASP A 196 -1.17 19.79 -16.31
N GLN A 197 -1.55 21.04 -16.54
CA GLN A 197 -2.95 21.47 -16.55
C GLN A 197 -3.76 20.86 -17.69
N ALA A 198 -3.16 20.59 -18.85
CA ALA A 198 -3.87 20.04 -20.00
C ALA A 198 -4.23 18.57 -19.76
N MET A 199 -3.30 17.78 -19.22
CA MET A 199 -3.53 16.41 -18.77
C MET A 199 -4.57 16.35 -17.67
N LEU A 200 -4.56 17.29 -16.72
CA LEU A 200 -5.56 17.34 -15.67
C LEU A 200 -6.97 17.56 -16.22
N VAL A 201 -7.14 18.56 -17.09
CA VAL A 201 -8.43 18.84 -17.73
C VAL A 201 -8.91 17.63 -18.54
N LEU A 202 -8.01 16.97 -19.26
CA LEU A 202 -8.33 15.74 -19.99
C LEU A 202 -8.81 14.64 -19.03
N TYR A 203 -8.07 14.36 -17.97
CA TYR A 203 -8.41 13.31 -17.02
C TYR A 203 -9.73 13.57 -16.30
N GLN A 204 -9.96 14.81 -15.87
CA GLN A 204 -11.24 15.22 -15.26
C GLN A 204 -12.41 15.04 -16.24
N SER A 205 -12.22 15.33 -17.53
CA SER A 205 -13.28 15.15 -18.54
C SER A 205 -13.62 13.67 -18.82
N LEU A 206 -12.65 12.77 -18.63
CA LEU A 206 -12.80 11.33 -18.87
C LEU A 206 -13.19 10.55 -17.62
N LEU A 207 -13.01 11.14 -16.44
CA LEU A 207 -13.21 10.48 -15.15
C LEU A 207 -14.58 9.81 -14.99
N PRO A 208 -15.73 10.43 -15.35
CA PRO A 208 -17.02 9.75 -15.25
C PRO A 208 -17.11 8.45 -16.05
N LYS A 209 -16.48 8.41 -17.24
CA LYS A 209 -16.43 7.20 -18.07
C LYS A 209 -15.46 6.16 -17.51
N ALA A 210 -14.32 6.60 -17.01
CA ALA A 210 -13.33 5.74 -16.38
C ALA A 210 -13.91 5.08 -15.12
N LEU A 211 -14.61 5.83 -14.27
CA LEU A 211 -15.32 5.33 -13.10
C LEU A 211 -16.37 4.28 -13.47
N ASN A 212 -17.18 4.54 -14.49
CA ASN A 212 -18.20 3.59 -14.93
C ASN A 212 -17.60 2.30 -15.50
N PHE A 213 -16.41 2.36 -16.09
CA PHE A 213 -15.74 1.20 -16.69
C PHE A 213 -14.91 0.38 -15.69
N CYS A 214 -14.09 1.06 -14.88
CA CYS A 214 -13.14 0.44 -13.96
C CYS A 214 -13.73 0.19 -12.55
N GLY A 215 -14.82 0.89 -12.21
CA GLY A 215 -15.23 1.03 -10.82
C GLY A 215 -14.25 1.86 -9.99
N PRO A 216 -14.38 1.84 -8.65
CA PRO A 216 -13.62 2.71 -7.74
C PRO A 216 -12.20 2.20 -7.42
N ILE A 217 -11.50 1.66 -8.43
CA ILE A 217 -10.12 1.16 -8.29
C ILE A 217 -9.16 2.17 -8.91
N ILE A 218 -8.47 2.93 -8.05
CA ILE A 218 -7.69 4.10 -8.48
C ILE A 218 -6.59 3.75 -9.49
N LEU A 219 -5.92 2.59 -9.36
CA LEU A 219 -4.90 2.17 -10.31
C LEU A 219 -5.48 1.77 -11.67
N ASP A 220 -6.67 1.18 -11.70
CA ASP A 220 -7.35 0.83 -12.95
C ASP A 220 -7.83 2.09 -13.66
N ILE A 221 -8.35 3.06 -12.90
CA ILE A 221 -8.69 4.41 -13.41
C ILE A 221 -7.46 5.08 -14.00
N HIS A 222 -6.32 5.09 -13.29
CA HIS A 222 -5.06 5.64 -13.81
C HIS A 222 -4.65 4.98 -15.14
N SER A 223 -4.69 3.65 -15.20
CA SER A 223 -4.34 2.88 -16.40
C SER A 223 -5.29 3.18 -17.57
N CYS A 224 -6.59 3.29 -17.27
CA CYS A 224 -7.64 3.70 -18.21
C CYS A 224 -7.39 5.11 -18.76
N LEU A 225 -7.12 6.08 -17.89
CA LEU A 225 -6.86 7.48 -18.26
C LEU A 225 -5.58 7.62 -19.10
N LEU A 226 -4.51 6.89 -18.76
CA LEU A 226 -3.29 6.83 -19.58
C LEU A 226 -3.59 6.29 -20.99
N SER A 227 -4.40 5.23 -21.09
CA SER A 227 -4.73 4.61 -22.38
C SER A 227 -5.58 5.49 -23.30
N GLN A 228 -6.36 6.45 -22.76
CA GLN A 228 -7.17 7.37 -23.59
C GLN A 228 -6.36 8.54 -24.18
N GLY A 229 -5.06 8.63 -23.88
CA GLY A 229 -4.07 9.35 -24.71
C GLY A 229 -3.67 8.60 -26.00
N LEU A 230 -4.11 7.35 -26.18
CA LEU A 230 -3.95 6.52 -27.39
C LEU A 230 -5.18 5.59 -27.58
N THR A 231 -6.25 6.12 -28.19
CA THR A 231 -7.24 5.43 -29.06
C THR A 231 -7.95 4.13 -28.60
N THR A 232 -7.83 3.61 -27.37
CA THR A 232 -8.23 2.20 -27.13
C THR A 232 -9.61 2.02 -26.48
N ILE A 233 -10.17 3.03 -25.80
CA ILE A 233 -11.43 2.83 -25.04
C ILE A 233 -12.67 2.92 -25.91
N THR A 234 -12.63 3.66 -27.02
CA THR A 234 -13.74 3.68 -27.97
C THR A 234 -13.84 2.37 -28.75
N ASP A 235 -12.72 1.75 -29.11
CA ASP A 235 -12.68 0.46 -29.84
C ASP A 235 -12.99 -0.75 -28.93
N HIS A 236 -12.73 -0.68 -27.63
CA HIS A 236 -13.18 -1.73 -26.70
C HIS A 236 -14.65 -1.60 -26.27
N ILE A 237 -15.22 -0.39 -26.30
CA ILE A 237 -16.63 -0.15 -25.95
C ILE A 237 -17.55 -0.25 -27.18
N TYR A 238 -17.09 0.11 -28.38
CA TYR A 238 -17.88 0.16 -29.61
C TYR A 238 -17.27 -0.60 -30.81
N GLY A 239 -16.03 -1.11 -30.70
CA GLY A 239 -15.45 -1.98 -31.72
C GLY A 239 -15.99 -3.41 -31.62
N PRO A 240 -15.79 -4.23 -32.66
CA PRO A 240 -16.30 -5.60 -32.66
C PRO A 240 -15.68 -6.36 -31.48
N HIS A 241 -16.53 -6.87 -30.58
CA HIS A 241 -16.09 -7.74 -29.50
C HIS A 241 -15.14 -8.82 -30.06
N PRO A 242 -13.94 -9.00 -29.49
CA PRO A 242 -13.14 -10.16 -29.84
C PRO A 242 -13.97 -11.39 -29.52
N ARG A 243 -14.35 -12.12 -30.56
CA ARG A 243 -15.06 -13.39 -30.42
C ARG A 243 -14.25 -14.23 -29.45
N VAL A 244 -14.87 -14.64 -28.35
CA VAL A 244 -14.38 -15.74 -27.53
C VAL A 244 -14.46 -16.98 -28.41
N SER A 245 -13.43 -17.21 -29.23
CA SER A 245 -13.14 -18.52 -29.75
C SER A 245 -12.60 -19.32 -28.58
N SER A 246 -13.49 -20.08 -27.95
CA SER A 246 -13.10 -21.25 -27.18
C SER A 246 -12.78 -22.37 -28.17
N PRO A 247 -11.58 -22.96 -28.13
CA PRO A 247 -11.38 -24.30 -28.65
C PRO A 247 -10.78 -25.16 -27.54
N ALA A 248 -11.64 -25.76 -26.72
CA ALA A 248 -11.35 -27.04 -26.05
C ALA A 248 -12.60 -27.57 -25.34
N SER A 249 -13.63 -27.89 -26.13
CA SER A 249 -14.33 -29.16 -25.94
C SER A 249 -13.93 -30.02 -27.13
N LEU A 250 -13.38 -31.20 -26.85
CA LEU A 250 -12.97 -32.32 -27.73
C LEU A 250 -11.54 -32.79 -27.41
N VAL A 251 -11.39 -33.57 -26.34
CA VAL A 251 -11.14 -35.03 -26.31
C VAL A 251 -10.88 -35.41 -24.85
#